data_AF-A0A962ZRC3-F1
#
_entry.id   AF-A0A962ZRC3-F1
#
_cell.length_a   1.000
_cell.length_b   1.000
_cell.length_c   1.000
_cell.angle_alpha   90.00
_cell.angle_beta   90.00
_cell.angle_gamma   90.00
#
_symmetry.space_group_name_H-M   'P 1'
#
loop_
_entity.id
_entity.type
_entity.pdbx_description
1 polymer ?
#
loop_
_entity_poly.entity_id
_entity_poly.type
_entity_poly.pdbx_seq_one_letter_code
_entity_poly.pdbx_strand_id
1 'polypeptide(L)'
;MQIENFPQLASVAEIERGFESFGYICSTKIATAVFLAFQLRKPILVEGPPGVGKTELAKTTAELLDTPLIRLQCYEGLDEAKALYEWKYGKQLLYTQVLKEKLGDLLKGARGLAESVERLHQFGDIFYSEDFLEPRPLLKAMQQDKGAILLIDEIDKSDYEFESLLLEILSDYQISIPEIGTIKARTSPMVFLTSNNTRDISDALKRRCLHLYIPFPTVELEERIVLSRVPNVDARLRHQLVEFVHSLRLLDLKKSPAISETIDWARSLLLLHARHLDEDMVRSTLNVLLKFEDDIEAAESELRSLLPRAGAAAVKPLAAVFPLVLCAALLLPGCSATTVDTQPAQLGRQATYAEMLAAMEAPGPIVFEKHLAADWAVPLSGLLNLEHPKAVAAGLQDREEPIQIYVYSLRHPRYGNFIVDSGMAESFIDAADNDDVSAIVKLAMNIPLLDVQLTTAQLQRSLGGIDGVFLTHIHMDHIMGLGDLDPGVPVYLGPGDAALTSATHIATRGTTDRLLANTGVLRDWQFGSSGIIDVFGDGSLWAIHSPGHTPGSTAYLALTGSGPQLMIGDATHTRWGWENGVEPGSYSDNGPQSAISLARLQQLARDNPAIAVHPGHQAL
;
A
#
# COMPACT_ATOMS: atom_id res chain seq x y z
N MET A 1 23.11 -22.38 14.25
CA MET A 1 24.15 -21.35 14.43
C MET A 1 24.09 -20.82 15.87
N GLN A 2 25.20 -20.43 16.49
CA GLN A 2 25.25 -19.84 17.86
C GLN A 2 25.93 -18.47 17.81
N ILE A 3 25.45 -17.48 18.59
CA ILE A 3 25.92 -16.08 18.56
C ILE A 3 27.42 -15.96 18.81
N GLU A 4 27.99 -16.80 19.68
CA GLU A 4 29.42 -16.79 20.00
C GLU A 4 30.32 -17.01 18.78
N ASN A 5 29.78 -17.64 17.72
CA ASN A 5 30.48 -17.87 16.46
C ASN A 5 30.20 -16.82 15.39
N PHE A 6 29.28 -15.86 15.64
CA PHE A 6 28.84 -14.84 14.69
C PHE A 6 28.67 -13.47 15.36
N PRO A 7 29.77 -12.83 15.79
CA PRO A 7 29.73 -11.51 16.44
C PRO A 7 29.12 -10.43 15.54
N GLN A 8 29.14 -10.62 14.22
CA GLN A 8 28.53 -9.72 13.24
C GLN A 8 27.01 -9.57 13.41
N LEU A 9 26.36 -10.53 14.08
CA LEU A 9 24.92 -10.53 14.38
C LEU A 9 24.62 -10.19 15.84
N ALA A 10 25.59 -9.67 16.61
CA ALA A 10 25.38 -9.38 18.03
C ALA A 10 24.47 -8.16 18.26
N SER A 11 24.37 -7.24 17.29
CA SER A 11 23.47 -6.08 17.35
C SER A 11 22.97 -5.65 15.98
N VAL A 12 21.82 -4.96 15.96
CA VAL A 12 21.25 -4.37 14.72
C VAL A 12 22.24 -3.43 14.04
N ALA A 13 22.98 -2.61 14.81
CA ALA A 13 23.97 -1.66 14.29
C ALA A 13 25.21 -2.34 13.69
N GLU A 14 25.59 -3.54 14.15
CA GLU A 14 26.65 -4.33 13.52
C GLU A 14 26.21 -4.94 12.20
N ILE A 15 24.95 -5.38 12.12
CA ILE A 15 24.36 -5.89 10.87
C ILE A 15 24.30 -4.78 9.83
N GLU A 16 23.84 -3.57 10.20
CA GLU A 16 23.80 -2.43 9.29
C GLU A 16 25.18 -2.09 8.73
N ARG A 17 26.19 -1.96 9.60
CA ARG A 17 27.58 -1.69 9.18
C ARG A 17 28.16 -2.82 8.34
N GLY A 18 27.88 -4.07 8.72
CA GLY A 18 28.31 -5.27 8.00
C GLY A 18 27.74 -5.29 6.59
N PHE A 19 26.43 -5.13 6.44
CA PHE A 19 25.77 -5.11 5.13
C PHE A 19 26.26 -3.95 4.26
N GLU A 20 26.45 -2.76 4.83
CA GLU A 20 26.98 -1.61 4.08
C GLU A 20 28.40 -1.89 3.55
N SER A 21 29.24 -2.61 4.30
CA SER A 21 30.59 -2.99 3.86
C SER A 21 30.61 -3.96 2.66
N PHE A 22 29.56 -4.77 2.50
CA PHE A 22 29.35 -5.65 1.34
C PHE A 22 28.51 -4.98 0.24
N GLY A 23 28.19 -3.70 0.39
CA GLY A 23 27.45 -2.92 -0.62
C GLY A 23 25.94 -3.19 -0.65
N TYR A 24 25.37 -3.68 0.46
CA TYR A 24 23.93 -3.78 0.67
C TYR A 24 23.49 -2.72 1.68
N ILE A 25 22.78 -1.69 1.20
CA ILE A 25 22.29 -0.61 2.05
C ILE A 25 20.93 -1.01 2.63
N CYS A 26 20.91 -1.48 3.87
CA CYS A 26 19.69 -1.92 4.54
C CYS A 26 19.06 -0.81 5.40
N SER A 27 17.75 -0.96 5.67
CA SER A 27 17.08 -0.19 6.71
C SER A 27 17.18 -0.91 8.06
N THR A 28 16.97 -0.17 9.15
CA THR A 28 16.92 -0.74 10.51
C THR A 28 15.88 -1.84 10.64
N LYS A 29 14.77 -1.76 9.88
CA LYS A 29 13.75 -2.82 9.81
C LYS A 29 14.32 -4.13 9.24
N ILE A 30 15.09 -4.06 8.15
CA ILE A 30 15.75 -5.23 7.53
C ILE A 30 16.79 -5.81 8.50
N ALA A 31 17.65 -4.97 9.07
CA ALA A 31 18.67 -5.41 10.02
C ALA A 31 18.05 -6.05 11.28
N THR A 32 16.94 -5.49 11.78
CA THR A 32 16.17 -6.05 12.90
C THR A 32 15.56 -7.40 12.56
N ALA A 33 15.01 -7.57 11.35
CA ALA A 33 14.45 -8.85 10.91
C ALA A 33 15.52 -9.94 10.85
N VAL A 34 16.69 -9.64 10.30
CA VAL A 34 17.85 -10.55 10.26
C VAL A 34 18.33 -10.90 11.67
N PHE A 35 18.44 -9.90 12.55
CA PHE A 35 18.79 -10.09 13.96
C PHE A 35 17.80 -11.04 14.65
N LEU A 36 16.49 -10.76 14.57
CA LEU A 36 15.45 -11.56 15.21
C LEU A 36 15.38 -12.97 14.63
N ALA A 37 15.55 -13.13 13.32
CA ALA A 37 15.55 -14.45 12.68
C ALA A 37 16.67 -15.34 13.19
N PHE A 38 17.87 -14.76 13.36
CA PHE A 38 19.00 -15.47 13.92
C PHE A 38 18.77 -15.86 15.39
N GLN A 39 18.28 -14.92 16.21
CA GLN A 39 18.02 -15.14 17.64
C GLN A 39 16.90 -16.16 17.89
N LEU A 40 15.80 -16.04 17.15
CA LEU A 40 14.61 -16.90 17.29
C LEU A 40 14.73 -18.22 16.51
N ARG A 41 15.77 -18.37 15.68
CA ARG A 41 15.92 -19.47 14.71
C ARG A 41 14.67 -19.65 13.85
N LYS A 42 14.12 -18.52 13.39
CA LYS A 42 12.93 -18.50 12.52
C LYS A 42 13.30 -18.12 11.09
N PRO A 43 12.65 -18.72 10.08
CA PRO A 43 12.79 -18.29 8.69
C PRO A 43 12.27 -16.86 8.50
N ILE A 44 12.80 -16.14 7.50
CA ILE A 44 12.30 -14.83 7.07
C ILE A 44 11.56 -15.00 5.75
N LEU A 45 10.31 -14.56 5.68
CA LEU A 45 9.57 -14.39 4.43
C LEU A 45 9.73 -12.94 3.97
N VAL A 46 10.45 -12.77 2.86
CA VAL A 46 10.78 -11.48 2.25
C VAL A 46 9.86 -11.25 1.05
N GLU A 47 8.90 -10.35 1.21
CA GLU A 47 7.95 -9.95 0.16
C GLU A 47 8.32 -8.59 -0.42
N GLY A 48 7.97 -8.35 -1.68
CA GLY A 48 8.17 -7.05 -2.33
C GLY A 48 8.23 -7.15 -3.85
N PRO A 49 8.29 -6.01 -4.57
CA PRO A 49 8.40 -5.99 -6.02
C PRO A 49 9.67 -6.70 -6.54
N PRO A 50 9.72 -7.16 -7.80
CA PRO A 50 10.92 -7.75 -8.38
C PRO A 50 12.08 -6.75 -8.40
N GLY A 51 13.29 -7.24 -8.11
CA GLY A 51 14.53 -6.44 -8.21
C GLY A 51 14.75 -5.37 -7.12
N VAL A 52 14.03 -5.42 -6.00
CA VAL A 52 14.27 -4.57 -4.81
C VAL A 52 15.35 -5.09 -3.85
N GLY A 53 16.08 -6.15 -4.23
CA GLY A 53 17.18 -6.70 -3.43
C GLY A 53 16.79 -7.82 -2.44
N LYS A 54 15.66 -8.51 -2.63
CA LYS A 54 15.23 -9.65 -1.78
C LYS A 54 16.24 -10.80 -1.77
N THR A 55 16.64 -11.27 -2.96
CA THR A 55 17.65 -12.33 -3.14
C THR A 55 19.04 -11.86 -2.66
N GLU A 56 19.34 -10.57 -2.85
CA GLU A 56 20.63 -9.99 -2.45
C GLU A 56 20.80 -9.93 -0.93
N LEU A 57 19.71 -9.77 -0.17
CA LEU A 57 19.72 -9.85 1.30
C LEU A 57 20.31 -11.18 1.80
N ALA A 58 19.86 -12.30 1.22
CA ALA A 58 20.34 -13.63 1.61
C ALA A 58 21.82 -13.83 1.22
N LYS A 59 22.22 -13.37 0.03
CA LYS A 59 23.63 -13.43 -0.42
C LYS A 59 24.55 -12.62 0.49
N THR A 60 24.17 -11.38 0.78
CA THR A 60 24.94 -10.49 1.66
C THR A 60 25.05 -11.08 3.06
N THR A 61 23.98 -11.71 3.56
CA THR A 61 24.01 -12.41 4.85
C THR A 61 25.00 -13.58 4.81
N ALA A 62 25.06 -14.35 3.71
CA ALA A 62 26.00 -15.45 3.57
C ALA A 62 27.46 -14.95 3.55
N GLU A 63 27.73 -13.85 2.84
CA GLU A 63 29.03 -13.18 2.79
C GLU A 63 29.44 -12.61 4.16
N LEU A 64 28.52 -11.95 4.87
CA LEU A 64 28.77 -11.40 6.20
C LEU A 64 29.16 -12.47 7.22
N LEU A 65 28.54 -13.64 7.13
CA LEU A 65 28.77 -14.76 8.06
C LEU A 65 29.87 -15.72 7.58
N ASP A 66 30.41 -15.53 6.38
CA ASP A 66 31.32 -16.49 5.73
C ASP A 66 30.76 -17.92 5.75
N THR A 67 29.48 -18.06 5.36
CA THR A 67 28.76 -19.35 5.35
C THR A 67 28.27 -19.69 3.95
N PRO A 68 28.15 -20.99 3.61
CA PRO A 68 27.65 -21.40 2.29
C PRO A 68 26.23 -20.87 2.03
N LEU A 69 26.03 -20.24 0.88
CA LEU A 69 24.71 -19.94 0.33
C LEU A 69 24.22 -21.12 -0.49
N ILE A 70 23.09 -21.70 -0.10
CA ILE A 70 22.41 -22.77 -0.84
C ILE A 70 21.07 -22.23 -1.32
N ARG A 71 20.89 -22.20 -2.64
CA ARG A 71 19.69 -21.67 -3.28
C ARG A 71 18.81 -22.80 -3.80
N LEU A 72 17.52 -22.73 -3.47
CA LEU A 72 16.44 -23.46 -4.10
C LEU A 72 15.59 -22.46 -4.89
N GLN A 73 15.51 -22.63 -6.20
CA GLN A 73 14.64 -21.83 -7.05
C GLN A 73 13.27 -22.50 -7.15
N CYS A 74 12.21 -21.80 -6.78
CA CYS A 74 10.84 -22.27 -6.94
C CYS A 74 10.30 -21.92 -8.33
N TYR A 75 9.52 -22.86 -8.87
CA TYR A 75 8.83 -22.81 -10.15
C TYR A 75 7.72 -23.87 -10.13
N GLU A 76 6.80 -23.80 -11.09
CA GLU A 76 5.64 -24.71 -11.20
C GLU A 76 6.10 -26.15 -11.49
N GLY A 77 5.60 -27.13 -10.73
CA GLY A 77 6.05 -28.51 -10.85
C GLY A 77 7.42 -28.79 -10.22
N LEU A 78 7.87 -27.96 -9.28
CA LEU A 78 8.97 -28.31 -8.38
C LEU A 78 8.53 -29.46 -7.47
N ASP A 79 9.27 -30.57 -7.51
CA ASP A 79 8.97 -31.79 -6.76
C ASP A 79 9.98 -32.05 -5.62
N GLU A 80 9.63 -33.02 -4.77
CA GLU A 80 10.46 -33.45 -3.65
C GLU A 80 11.87 -33.90 -4.11
N ALA A 81 11.95 -34.61 -5.23
CA ALA A 81 13.20 -35.15 -5.75
C ALA A 81 14.22 -34.07 -6.16
N LYS A 82 13.77 -32.91 -6.63
CA LYS A 82 14.64 -31.78 -6.98
C LYS A 82 14.96 -30.89 -5.78
N ALA A 83 14.14 -30.92 -4.74
CA ALA A 83 14.31 -30.09 -3.56
C ALA A 83 15.10 -30.76 -2.43
N LEU A 84 14.84 -32.05 -2.14
CA LEU A 84 15.43 -32.80 -1.03
C LEU A 84 16.59 -33.68 -1.46
N TYR A 85 16.35 -34.70 -2.30
CA TYR A 85 17.36 -35.66 -2.71
C TYR A 85 16.97 -36.46 -3.95
N GLU A 86 17.98 -36.99 -4.65
CA GLU A 86 17.78 -37.98 -5.72
C GLU A 86 18.67 -39.20 -5.48
N TRP A 87 18.15 -40.39 -5.76
CA TRP A 87 18.95 -41.61 -5.73
C TRP A 87 19.82 -41.74 -6.97
N LYS A 88 21.12 -41.98 -6.80
CA LYS A 88 22.04 -42.27 -7.90
C LYS A 88 21.89 -43.69 -8.41
N TYR A 89 20.80 -43.96 -9.12
CA TYR A 89 20.52 -45.30 -9.68
C TYR A 89 21.66 -45.85 -10.53
N GLY A 90 22.34 -45.01 -11.33
CA GLY A 90 23.51 -45.46 -12.10
C GLY A 90 24.66 -45.98 -11.23
N LYS A 91 24.90 -45.33 -10.08
CA LYS A 91 25.91 -45.76 -9.10
C LYS A 91 25.46 -47.05 -8.39
N GLN A 92 24.17 -47.17 -8.08
CA GLN A 92 23.58 -48.40 -7.52
C GLN A 92 23.66 -49.58 -8.51
N LEU A 93 23.44 -49.34 -9.81
CA LEU A 93 23.58 -50.36 -10.86
C LEU A 93 25.04 -50.79 -11.06
N LEU A 94 25.98 -49.84 -11.10
CA LEU A 94 27.40 -50.16 -11.17
C LEU A 94 27.85 -50.95 -9.93
N TYR A 95 27.39 -50.52 -8.74
CA TYR A 95 27.63 -51.26 -7.51
C TYR A 95 27.06 -52.68 -7.58
N THR A 96 25.86 -52.86 -8.13
CA THR A 96 25.25 -54.17 -8.36
C THR A 96 26.07 -55.03 -9.33
N GLN A 97 26.63 -54.44 -10.39
CA GLN A 97 27.49 -55.14 -11.35
C GLN A 97 28.82 -55.58 -10.70
N VAL A 98 29.47 -54.69 -9.97
CA VAL A 98 30.69 -55.02 -9.21
C VAL A 98 30.40 -56.07 -8.14
N LEU A 99 29.28 -55.94 -7.42
CA LEU A 99 28.83 -56.93 -6.45
C LEU A 99 28.57 -58.28 -7.13
N LYS A 100 27.98 -58.32 -8.33
CA LYS A 100 27.76 -59.54 -9.11
C LYS A 100 29.07 -60.21 -9.54
N GLU A 101 30.08 -59.44 -9.92
CA GLU A 101 31.42 -59.97 -10.24
C GLU A 101 32.16 -60.46 -8.99
N LYS A 102 31.99 -59.78 -7.85
CA LYS A 102 32.63 -60.12 -6.57
C LYS A 102 31.82 -61.10 -5.71
N LEU A 103 30.60 -61.42 -6.10
CA LEU A 103 29.67 -62.29 -5.38
C LEU A 103 30.27 -63.68 -5.17
N GLY A 104 31.01 -64.19 -6.15
CA GLY A 104 31.74 -65.46 -6.05
C GLY A 104 32.86 -65.44 -5.01
N ASP A 105 33.51 -64.29 -4.78
CA ASP A 105 34.52 -64.13 -3.73
C ASP A 105 33.90 -63.88 -2.36
N LEU A 106 32.80 -63.11 -2.29
CA LEU A 106 32.09 -62.79 -1.05
C LEU A 106 31.32 -63.99 -0.45
N LEU A 107 30.82 -64.89 -1.30
CA LEU A 107 30.08 -66.08 -0.88
C LEU A 107 30.97 -67.31 -0.64
N LYS A 108 32.31 -67.19 -0.78
CA LYS A 108 33.23 -68.30 -0.49
C LYS A 108 33.07 -68.78 0.95
N GLY A 109 32.74 -70.07 1.09
CA GLY A 109 32.61 -70.74 2.38
C GLY A 109 31.22 -70.68 3.03
N ALA A 110 30.20 -70.08 2.38
CA ALA A 110 28.81 -70.19 2.84
C ALA A 110 28.24 -71.57 2.49
N ARG A 111 27.55 -72.23 3.44
CA ARG A 111 26.92 -73.54 3.25
C ARG A 111 25.41 -73.40 3.17
N GLY A 112 24.91 -73.32 1.95
CA GLY A 112 23.48 -73.26 1.67
C GLY A 112 22.93 -71.83 1.58
N LEU A 113 21.64 -71.73 1.21
CA LEU A 113 21.00 -70.47 0.83
C LEU A 113 20.88 -69.49 2.00
N ALA A 114 20.55 -69.98 3.20
CA ALA A 114 20.37 -69.13 4.39
C ALA A 114 21.66 -68.40 4.80
N GLU A 115 22.78 -69.12 4.93
CA GLU A 115 24.08 -68.51 5.29
C GLU A 115 24.59 -67.57 4.19
N SER A 116 24.26 -67.86 2.92
CA SER A 116 24.62 -66.99 1.79
C SER A 116 23.84 -65.68 1.82
N VAL A 117 22.54 -65.72 2.11
CA VAL A 117 21.67 -64.54 2.23
C VAL A 117 22.07 -63.69 3.43
N GLU A 118 22.39 -64.30 4.58
CA GLU A 118 22.83 -63.57 5.77
C GLU A 118 24.17 -62.85 5.56
N ARG A 119 25.14 -63.50 4.91
CA ARG A 119 26.38 -62.82 4.50
C ARG A 119 26.13 -61.70 3.49
N LEU A 120 25.21 -61.88 2.54
CA LEU A 120 24.82 -60.83 1.60
C LEU A 120 24.21 -59.61 2.30
N HIS A 121 23.35 -59.81 3.31
CA HIS A 121 22.75 -58.73 4.09
C HIS A 121 23.80 -57.91 4.86
N GLN A 122 24.88 -58.54 5.36
CA GLN A 122 26.00 -57.82 5.97
C GLN A 122 26.69 -56.82 5.01
N PHE A 123 26.55 -56.99 3.69
CA PHE A 123 27.02 -56.06 2.66
C PHE A 123 25.87 -55.29 1.97
N GLY A 124 24.61 -55.60 2.31
CA GLY A 124 23.40 -55.16 1.61
C GLY A 124 22.79 -53.86 2.13
N ASP A 125 23.03 -53.50 3.39
CA ASP A 125 22.56 -52.20 3.94
C ASP A 125 23.23 -50.99 3.27
N ILE A 126 24.22 -51.23 2.40
CA ILE A 126 24.85 -50.19 1.58
C ILE A 126 23.89 -49.72 0.47
N PHE A 127 22.92 -50.52 0.00
CA PHE A 127 22.05 -50.16 -1.13
C PHE A 127 21.19 -48.91 -0.89
N TYR A 128 20.74 -48.71 0.35
CA TYR A 128 20.01 -47.53 0.82
C TYR A 128 20.83 -46.81 1.90
N SER A 129 22.04 -46.40 1.52
CA SER A 129 22.92 -45.59 2.36
C SER A 129 23.04 -44.17 1.82
N GLU A 130 23.47 -43.23 2.67
CA GLU A 130 23.76 -41.85 2.28
C GLU A 130 24.75 -41.78 1.09
N ASP A 131 25.59 -42.80 0.87
CA ASP A 131 26.58 -42.86 -0.21
C ASP A 131 25.96 -42.91 -1.62
N PHE A 132 24.69 -43.31 -1.74
CA PHE A 132 23.93 -43.34 -3.00
C PHE A 132 22.93 -42.20 -3.14
N LEU A 133 22.81 -41.38 -2.11
CA LEU A 133 21.88 -40.27 -2.06
C LEU A 133 22.59 -38.99 -2.52
N GLU A 134 22.05 -38.35 -3.56
CA GLU A 134 22.52 -37.04 -3.99
C GLU A 134 21.71 -35.96 -3.26
N PRO A 135 22.31 -35.23 -2.30
CA PRO A 135 21.59 -34.20 -1.58
C PRO A 135 21.29 -33.01 -2.49
N ARG A 136 20.03 -32.60 -2.50
CA ARG A 136 19.53 -31.39 -3.18
C ARG A 136 19.46 -30.21 -2.19
N PRO A 137 19.11 -28.99 -2.62
CA PRO A 137 19.33 -27.78 -1.83
C PRO A 137 18.86 -27.85 -0.36
N LEU A 138 17.68 -28.42 -0.08
CA LEU A 138 17.15 -28.48 1.29
C LEU A 138 17.98 -29.42 2.18
N LEU A 139 18.22 -30.66 1.74
CA LEU A 139 19.04 -31.61 2.50
C LEU A 139 20.50 -31.16 2.60
N LYS A 140 21.05 -30.62 1.51
CA LYS A 140 22.41 -30.08 1.47
C LYS A 140 22.62 -28.98 2.50
N ALA A 141 21.62 -28.13 2.73
CA ALA A 141 21.67 -27.08 3.75
C ALA A 141 21.66 -27.64 5.18
N MET A 142 20.88 -28.70 5.42
CA MET A 142 20.83 -29.37 6.73
C MET A 142 22.12 -30.13 7.09
N GLN A 143 22.86 -30.59 6.08
CA GLN A 143 24.10 -31.35 6.25
C GLN A 143 25.34 -30.48 6.52
N GLN A 144 25.23 -29.14 6.49
CA GLN A 144 26.39 -28.27 6.74
C GLN A 144 26.76 -28.22 8.22
N ASP A 145 28.00 -28.58 8.55
CA ASP A 145 28.48 -28.63 9.95
C ASP A 145 28.47 -27.24 10.62
N LYS A 146 28.86 -26.18 9.89
CA LYS A 146 28.89 -24.79 10.39
C LYS A 146 27.57 -24.03 10.19
N GLY A 147 26.54 -24.69 9.65
CA GLY A 147 25.32 -24.06 9.18
C GLY A 147 25.47 -23.44 7.77
N ALA A 148 24.35 -22.99 7.22
CA ALA A 148 24.27 -22.37 5.90
C ALA A 148 23.21 -21.28 5.86
N ILE A 149 23.29 -20.43 4.84
CA ILE A 149 22.15 -19.61 4.40
C ILE A 149 21.38 -20.41 3.36
N LEU A 150 20.12 -20.72 3.65
CA LEU A 150 19.20 -21.35 2.71
C LEU A 150 18.28 -20.29 2.12
N LEU A 151 18.39 -20.07 0.81
CA LEU A 151 17.51 -19.18 0.06
C LEU A 151 16.50 -20.00 -0.73
N ILE A 152 15.22 -19.89 -0.37
CA ILE A 152 14.09 -20.43 -1.14
C ILE A 152 13.51 -19.26 -1.94
N ASP A 153 13.87 -19.18 -3.22
CA ASP A 153 13.62 -18.02 -4.06
C ASP A 153 12.33 -18.19 -4.86
N GLU A 154 11.48 -17.15 -4.89
CA GLU A 154 10.19 -17.10 -5.61
C GLU A 154 9.20 -18.19 -5.19
N ILE A 155 8.99 -18.36 -3.88
CA ILE A 155 8.12 -19.40 -3.32
C ILE A 155 6.68 -19.33 -3.86
N ASP A 156 6.23 -18.14 -4.25
CA ASP A 156 4.93 -17.86 -4.87
C ASP A 156 4.71 -18.58 -6.21
N LYS A 157 5.79 -19.03 -6.87
CA LYS A 157 5.73 -19.82 -8.11
C LYS A 157 5.66 -21.33 -7.88
N SER A 158 5.74 -21.81 -6.65
CA SER A 158 5.61 -23.23 -6.32
C SER A 158 4.16 -23.61 -6.01
N ASP A 159 3.86 -24.91 -6.04
CA ASP A 159 2.53 -25.45 -5.75
C ASP A 159 2.28 -25.57 -4.23
N TYR A 160 1.01 -25.62 -3.81
CA TYR A 160 0.63 -25.76 -2.39
C TYR A 160 1.15 -27.06 -1.74
N GLU A 161 1.31 -28.12 -2.53
CA GLU A 161 1.89 -29.40 -2.08
C GLU A 161 3.35 -29.19 -1.64
N PHE A 162 4.11 -28.40 -2.40
CA PHE A 162 5.48 -28.06 -2.07
C PHE A 162 5.56 -27.16 -0.83
N GLU A 163 4.66 -26.18 -0.68
CA GLU A 163 4.57 -25.39 0.55
C GLU A 163 4.36 -26.28 1.79
N SER A 164 3.52 -27.30 1.66
CA SER A 164 3.23 -28.24 2.75
C SER A 164 4.46 -29.04 3.17
N LEU A 165 5.29 -29.46 2.20
CA LEU A 165 6.57 -30.11 2.46
C LEU A 165 7.53 -29.20 3.26
N LEU A 166 7.55 -27.91 2.94
CA LEU A 166 8.38 -26.94 3.67
C LEU A 166 7.93 -26.76 5.12
N LEU A 167 6.66 -26.98 5.46
CA LEU A 167 6.17 -26.79 6.83
C LEU A 167 6.86 -27.73 7.84
N GLU A 168 7.08 -28.99 7.46
CA GLU A 168 7.81 -29.97 8.30
C GLU A 168 9.26 -29.50 8.49
N ILE A 169 9.91 -29.17 7.37
CA ILE A 169 11.32 -28.78 7.32
C ILE A 169 11.60 -27.50 8.11
N LEU A 170 10.77 -26.47 7.96
CA LEU A 170 10.98 -25.18 8.60
C LEU A 170 10.60 -25.16 10.08
N SER A 171 9.83 -26.16 10.55
CA SER A 171 9.46 -26.26 11.97
C SER A 171 10.56 -26.95 12.78
N ASP A 172 11.02 -28.12 12.32
CA ASP A 172 11.89 -28.99 13.11
C ASP A 172 13.32 -29.14 12.52
N TYR A 173 13.58 -28.55 11.35
CA TYR A 173 14.85 -28.68 10.62
C TYR A 173 15.30 -30.14 10.47
N GLN A 174 14.36 -31.00 10.07
CA GLN A 174 14.59 -32.41 9.79
C GLN A 174 13.86 -32.84 8.51
N ILE A 175 14.31 -33.94 7.92
CA ILE A 175 13.71 -34.54 6.72
C ILE A 175 13.49 -36.03 7.00
N SER A 176 12.30 -36.53 6.70
CA SER A 176 11.96 -37.95 6.82
C SER A 176 12.17 -38.66 5.48
N ILE A 177 13.19 -39.52 5.39
CA ILE A 177 13.46 -40.33 4.19
C ILE A 177 12.95 -41.75 4.43
N PRO A 178 11.99 -42.28 3.65
CA PRO A 178 11.40 -43.60 3.90
C PRO A 178 12.42 -44.74 4.03
N GLU A 179 13.49 -44.71 3.23
CA GLU A 179 14.48 -45.80 3.16
C GLU A 179 15.61 -45.68 4.20
N ILE A 180 15.94 -44.47 4.66
CA ILE A 180 17.09 -44.22 5.57
C ILE A 180 16.64 -43.76 6.97
N GLY A 181 15.39 -43.31 7.10
CA GLY A 181 14.83 -42.73 8.32
C GLY A 181 14.95 -41.20 8.36
N THR A 182 14.75 -40.62 9.54
CA THR A 182 14.75 -39.16 9.72
C THR A 182 16.15 -38.60 9.89
N ILE A 183 16.53 -37.68 9.00
CA ILE A 183 17.79 -36.94 9.06
C ILE A 183 17.52 -35.57 9.70
N LYS A 184 18.19 -35.28 10.82
CA LYS A 184 18.14 -33.97 11.48
C LYS A 184 19.28 -33.08 11.01
N ALA A 185 19.03 -31.77 10.90
CA ALA A 185 20.07 -30.81 10.58
C ALA A 185 21.18 -30.82 11.64
N ARG A 186 22.43 -30.87 11.17
CA ARG A 186 23.62 -30.81 12.05
C ARG A 186 23.69 -29.47 12.76
N THR A 187 23.50 -28.41 11.98
CA THR A 187 23.35 -27.04 12.44
C THR A 187 22.19 -26.40 11.69
N SER A 188 21.19 -25.87 12.39
CA SER A 188 20.03 -25.22 11.76
C SER A 188 20.49 -24.10 10.83
N PRO A 189 20.09 -24.14 9.53
CA PRO A 189 20.38 -23.07 8.58
C PRO A 189 19.54 -21.84 8.88
N MET A 190 20.06 -20.67 8.49
CA MET A 190 19.26 -19.45 8.47
C MET A 190 18.53 -19.39 7.11
N VAL A 191 17.20 -19.28 7.15
CA VAL A 191 16.38 -19.45 5.95
C VAL A 191 15.74 -18.13 5.53
N PHE A 192 15.85 -17.83 4.24
CA PHE A 192 15.18 -16.72 3.58
C PHE A 192 14.24 -17.29 2.51
N LEU A 193 12.97 -16.95 2.58
CA LEU A 193 11.99 -17.19 1.52
C LEU A 193 11.75 -15.86 0.80
N THR A 194 11.73 -15.84 -0.53
CA THR A 194 11.36 -14.62 -1.28
C THR A 194 10.06 -14.84 -2.03
N SER A 195 9.25 -13.78 -2.13
CA SER A 195 8.03 -13.78 -2.92
C SER A 195 7.90 -12.45 -3.66
N ASN A 196 7.45 -12.50 -4.92
CA ASN A 196 7.05 -11.33 -5.69
C ASN A 196 5.55 -11.01 -5.50
N ASN A 197 4.87 -11.74 -4.62
CA ASN A 197 3.44 -11.67 -4.36
C ASN A 197 2.58 -11.93 -5.61
N THR A 198 3.03 -12.80 -6.52
CA THR A 198 2.22 -13.19 -7.71
C THR A 198 1.07 -14.13 -7.34
N ARG A 199 1.18 -14.81 -6.20
CA ARG A 199 0.18 -15.68 -5.59
C ARG A 199 0.26 -15.55 -4.08
N ASP A 200 -0.89 -15.67 -3.42
CA ASP A 200 -0.94 -15.73 -1.96
C ASP A 200 -0.22 -16.97 -1.42
N ILE A 201 0.75 -16.72 -0.54
CA ILE A 201 1.42 -17.75 0.26
C ILE A 201 0.48 -18.20 1.39
N SER A 202 0.47 -19.50 1.69
CA SER A 202 -0.41 -20.06 2.71
C SER A 202 -0.19 -19.46 4.09
N ASP A 203 -1.28 -19.26 4.83
CA ASP A 203 -1.26 -18.83 6.23
C ASP A 203 -0.36 -19.71 7.11
N ALA A 204 -0.32 -21.01 6.83
CA ALA A 204 0.47 -21.98 7.56
C ALA A 204 1.98 -21.72 7.42
N LEU A 205 2.43 -21.28 6.23
CA LEU A 205 3.82 -20.92 5.97
C LEU A 205 4.13 -19.53 6.54
N LYS A 206 3.24 -18.55 6.34
CA LYS A 206 3.37 -17.18 6.90
C LYS A 206 3.55 -17.20 8.42
N ARG A 207 2.75 -18.00 9.16
CA ARG A 207 2.82 -18.11 10.64
C ARG A 207 4.12 -18.70 11.17
N ARG A 208 4.86 -19.44 10.33
CA ARG A 208 6.17 -20.03 10.69
C ARG A 208 7.33 -19.10 10.41
N CYS A 209 7.11 -18.00 9.67
CA CYS A 209 8.14 -17.05 9.28
C CYS A 209 8.03 -15.72 10.01
N LEU A 210 9.15 -15.00 10.13
CA LEU A 210 9.14 -13.55 10.33
C LEU A 210 8.83 -12.89 9.00
N HIS A 211 7.83 -12.02 8.97
CA HIS A 211 7.44 -11.31 7.75
C HIS A 211 8.24 -10.03 7.58
N LEU A 212 8.82 -9.85 6.40
CA LEU A 212 9.58 -8.66 6.01
C LEU A 212 9.12 -8.21 4.62
N TYR A 213 8.53 -7.02 4.53
CA TYR A 213 8.23 -6.38 3.25
C TYR A 213 9.32 -5.37 2.86
N ILE A 214 9.86 -5.48 1.65
CA ILE A 214 10.85 -4.58 1.06
C ILE A 214 10.21 -3.84 -0.14
N PRO A 215 9.87 -2.54 0.00
CA PRO A 215 9.37 -1.74 -1.10
C PRO A 215 10.50 -1.32 -2.06
N PHE A 216 10.15 -0.63 -3.15
CA PHE A 216 11.15 0.16 -3.88
C PHE A 216 11.81 1.19 -2.94
N PRO A 217 13.12 1.43 -3.08
CA PRO A 217 13.84 2.40 -2.25
C PRO A 217 13.33 3.83 -2.49
N THR A 218 13.56 4.72 -1.53
CA THR A 218 13.42 6.17 -1.77
C THR A 218 14.56 6.67 -2.65
N VAL A 219 14.44 7.89 -3.20
CA VAL A 219 15.50 8.52 -4.00
C VAL A 219 16.82 8.53 -3.24
N GLU A 220 16.80 8.90 -1.96
CA GLU A 220 18.00 8.99 -1.12
C GLU A 220 18.63 7.62 -0.89
N LEU A 221 17.80 6.58 -0.70
CA LEU A 221 18.28 5.22 -0.50
C LEU A 221 18.84 4.63 -1.80
N GLU A 222 18.16 4.83 -2.93
CA GLU A 222 18.64 4.35 -4.23
C GLU A 222 19.91 5.08 -4.67
N GLU A 223 20.04 6.37 -4.39
CA GLU A 223 21.31 7.09 -4.57
C GLU A 223 22.44 6.46 -3.78
N ARG A 224 22.23 6.11 -2.50
CA ARG A 224 23.25 5.42 -1.70
C ARG A 224 23.59 4.05 -2.29
N ILE A 225 22.60 3.32 -2.80
CA ILE A 225 22.81 2.03 -3.45
C ILE A 225 23.63 2.21 -4.73
N VAL A 226 23.28 3.17 -5.58
CA VAL A 226 24.02 3.50 -6.81
C VAL A 226 25.44 3.94 -6.49
N LEU A 227 25.64 4.80 -5.48
CA LEU A 227 26.97 5.24 -5.06
C LEU A 227 27.83 4.07 -4.56
N SER A 228 27.23 3.14 -3.81
CA SER A 228 27.92 1.95 -3.31
C SER A 228 28.37 1.01 -4.45
N ARG A 229 27.52 0.81 -5.47
CA ARG A 229 27.79 -0.10 -6.60
C ARG A 229 28.54 0.57 -7.77
N VAL A 230 28.46 1.90 -7.86
CA VAL A 230 29.02 2.72 -8.95
C VAL A 230 29.65 4.01 -8.35
N PRO A 231 30.78 3.89 -7.64
CA PRO A 231 31.36 5.00 -6.86
C PRO A 231 31.89 6.17 -7.71
N ASN A 232 32.10 5.96 -9.00
CA ASN A 232 32.66 6.95 -9.92
C ASN A 232 31.62 7.91 -10.53
N VAL A 233 30.32 7.74 -10.24
CA VAL A 233 29.26 8.65 -10.72
C VAL A 233 29.30 9.96 -9.94
N ASP A 234 29.37 11.07 -10.68
CA ASP A 234 29.27 12.42 -10.11
C ASP A 234 27.95 12.59 -9.33
N ALA A 235 27.98 13.31 -8.21
CA ALA A 235 26.81 13.46 -7.34
C ALA A 235 25.60 14.09 -8.04
N ARG A 236 25.82 15.02 -8.96
CA ARG A 236 24.74 15.65 -9.74
C ARG A 236 24.13 14.66 -10.71
N LEU A 237 24.96 13.92 -11.45
CA LEU A 237 24.50 12.91 -12.40
C LEU A 237 23.74 11.77 -11.69
N ARG A 238 24.24 11.35 -10.52
CA ARG A 238 23.59 10.33 -9.67
C ARG A 238 22.19 10.77 -9.23
N HIS A 239 22.06 12.01 -8.77
CA HIS A 239 20.76 12.53 -8.38
C HIS A 239 19.80 12.57 -9.57
N GLN A 240 20.25 13.12 -10.70
CA GLN A 240 19.45 13.21 -11.94
C GLN A 240 18.99 11.83 -12.45
N LEU A 241 19.86 10.82 -12.46
CA LEU A 241 19.52 9.49 -12.96
C LEU A 241 18.53 8.78 -12.03
N VAL A 242 18.69 8.92 -10.70
CA VAL A 242 17.77 8.30 -9.74
C VAL A 242 16.42 9.01 -9.80
N GLU A 243 16.36 10.34 -9.84
CA GLU A 243 15.11 11.08 -10.03
C GLU A 243 14.40 10.65 -11.31
N PHE A 244 15.12 10.53 -12.43
CA PHE A 244 14.55 10.09 -13.70
C PHE A 244 13.96 8.68 -13.63
N VAL A 245 14.68 7.71 -13.05
CA VAL A 245 14.17 6.35 -12.86
C VAL A 245 12.94 6.35 -11.95
N HIS A 246 12.95 7.16 -10.90
CA HIS A 246 11.79 7.31 -10.03
C HIS A 246 10.59 7.84 -10.81
N SER A 247 10.76 8.87 -11.65
CA SER A 247 9.70 9.38 -12.51
C SER A 247 9.20 8.34 -13.53
N LEU A 248 10.08 7.50 -14.08
CA LEU A 248 9.67 6.38 -14.95
C LEU A 248 8.80 5.37 -14.23
N ARG A 249 9.06 5.08 -12.95
CA ARG A 249 8.22 4.16 -12.14
C ARG A 249 6.81 4.70 -11.88
N LEU A 250 6.57 5.98 -12.14
CA LEU A 250 5.25 6.62 -12.02
C LEU A 250 4.44 6.51 -13.32
N LEU A 251 5.07 6.15 -14.44
CA LEU A 251 4.35 5.87 -15.69
C LEU A 251 3.65 4.51 -15.61
N ASP A 252 2.54 4.36 -16.35
CA ASP A 252 1.84 3.08 -16.52
C ASP A 252 2.62 2.16 -17.47
N LEU A 253 3.76 1.66 -16.99
CA LEU A 253 4.65 0.78 -17.73
C LEU A 253 4.25 -0.68 -17.50
N LYS A 254 4.35 -1.49 -18.55
CA LYS A 254 4.19 -2.95 -18.44
C LYS A 254 5.18 -3.55 -17.44
N LYS A 255 6.40 -3.00 -17.39
CA LYS A 255 7.39 -3.36 -16.38
C LYS A 255 8.22 -2.17 -15.93
N SER A 256 7.98 -1.72 -14.71
CA SER A 256 8.78 -0.67 -14.09
C SER A 256 10.25 -1.09 -13.93
N PRO A 257 11.20 -0.14 -14.10
CA PRO A 257 12.62 -0.42 -13.96
C PRO A 257 12.96 -0.77 -12.50
N ALA A 258 13.68 -1.87 -12.28
CA ALA A 258 14.15 -2.24 -10.95
C ALA A 258 15.51 -1.61 -10.64
N ILE A 259 16.01 -1.82 -9.41
CA ILE A 259 17.27 -1.24 -8.95
C ILE A 259 18.45 -1.73 -9.81
N SER A 260 18.38 -2.96 -10.32
CA SER A 260 19.35 -3.52 -11.27
C SER A 260 19.50 -2.67 -12.52
N GLU A 261 18.37 -2.30 -13.13
CA GLU A 261 18.33 -1.45 -14.30
C GLU A 261 18.87 -0.05 -13.99
N THR A 262 18.58 0.52 -12.81
CA THR A 262 19.17 1.80 -12.37
C THR A 262 20.70 1.74 -12.32
N ILE A 263 21.25 0.68 -11.73
CA ILE A 263 22.70 0.49 -11.59
C ILE A 263 23.35 0.32 -12.97
N ASP A 264 22.74 -0.48 -13.85
CA ASP A 264 23.26 -0.71 -15.20
C ASP A 264 23.18 0.55 -16.07
N TRP A 265 22.15 1.38 -15.88
CA TRP A 265 22.06 2.68 -16.54
C TRP A 265 23.11 3.67 -16.01
N ALA A 266 23.34 3.72 -14.69
CA ALA A 266 24.41 4.52 -14.11
C ALA A 266 25.80 4.13 -14.66
N ARG A 267 26.07 2.82 -14.82
CA ARG A 267 27.30 2.32 -15.46
C ARG A 267 27.38 2.72 -16.93
N SER A 268 26.27 2.63 -17.66
CA SER A 268 26.19 3.01 -19.07
C SER A 268 26.51 4.49 -19.27
N LEU A 269 25.92 5.36 -18.45
CA LEU A 269 26.17 6.81 -18.50
C LEU A 269 27.63 7.16 -18.18
N LEU A 270 28.27 6.43 -17.25
CA LEU A 270 29.71 6.58 -17.01
C LEU A 270 30.58 6.18 -18.21
N LEU A 271 30.25 5.07 -18.87
CA LEU A 271 30.96 4.60 -20.06
C LEU A 271 30.80 5.58 -21.23
N LEU A 272 29.68 6.28 -21.30
CA LEU A 272 29.41 7.34 -22.27
C LEU A 272 30.02 8.71 -21.86
N HIS A 273 30.75 8.76 -20.75
CA HIS A 273 31.35 9.98 -20.19
C HIS A 273 30.36 11.13 -19.95
N ALA A 274 29.11 10.77 -19.62
CA ALA A 274 28.07 11.74 -19.30
C ALA A 274 28.44 12.56 -18.06
N ARG A 275 28.16 13.87 -18.09
CA ARG A 275 28.31 14.76 -16.92
C ARG A 275 26.97 15.30 -16.40
N HIS A 276 25.93 15.20 -17.20
CA HIS A 276 24.55 15.55 -16.89
C HIS A 276 23.65 14.76 -17.83
N LEU A 277 22.36 14.63 -17.48
CA LEU A 277 21.37 14.07 -18.40
C LEU A 277 20.95 15.11 -19.44
N ASP A 278 21.01 14.72 -20.71
CA ASP A 278 20.45 15.45 -21.85
C ASP A 278 19.43 14.57 -22.61
N GLU A 279 18.54 15.19 -23.37
CA GLU A 279 17.42 14.53 -24.04
C GLU A 279 17.87 13.46 -25.04
N ASP A 280 18.90 13.73 -25.84
CA ASP A 280 19.40 12.80 -26.84
C ASP A 280 20.06 11.56 -26.19
N MET A 281 20.79 11.76 -25.10
CA MET A 281 21.43 10.70 -24.33
C MET A 281 20.41 9.82 -23.61
N VAL A 282 19.38 10.41 -22.99
CA VAL A 282 18.33 9.61 -22.36
C VAL A 282 17.61 8.78 -23.42
N ARG A 283 17.15 9.40 -24.52
CA ARG A 283 16.47 8.71 -25.62
C ARG A 283 17.28 7.53 -26.16
N SER A 284 18.58 7.73 -26.40
CA SER A 284 19.47 6.68 -26.91
C SER A 284 19.84 5.59 -25.90
N THR A 285 19.46 5.73 -24.62
CA THR A 285 19.79 4.78 -23.55
C THR A 285 18.58 4.23 -22.79
N LEU A 286 17.35 4.61 -23.17
CA LEU A 286 16.11 4.13 -22.53
C LEU A 286 15.97 2.60 -22.54
N ASN A 287 16.50 1.93 -23.58
CA ASN A 287 16.52 0.47 -23.71
C ASN A 287 17.30 -0.25 -22.59
N VAL A 288 18.15 0.47 -21.85
CA VAL A 288 18.82 -0.07 -20.66
C VAL A 288 17.81 -0.22 -19.52
N LEU A 289 16.91 0.75 -19.35
CA LEU A 289 15.90 0.81 -18.29
C LEU A 289 14.63 0.03 -18.62
N LEU A 290 14.14 0.17 -19.85
CA LEU A 290 12.84 -0.36 -20.30
C LEU A 290 13.04 -1.52 -21.28
N LYS A 291 12.13 -2.51 -21.22
CA LYS A 291 12.24 -3.77 -21.99
C LYS A 291 11.15 -3.95 -23.04
N PHE A 292 10.10 -3.14 -23.00
CA PHE A 292 8.99 -3.19 -23.94
C PHE A 292 9.04 -1.95 -24.83
N GLU A 293 8.78 -2.12 -26.13
CA GLU A 293 8.77 -1.00 -27.08
C GLU A 293 7.70 0.03 -26.70
N ASP A 294 6.48 -0.43 -26.37
CA ASP A 294 5.40 0.45 -25.92
C ASP A 294 5.77 1.28 -24.67
N ASP A 295 6.56 0.70 -23.74
CA ASP A 295 7.06 1.40 -22.54
C ASP A 295 8.07 2.49 -22.94
N ILE A 296 8.91 2.21 -23.95
CA ILE A 296 9.88 3.17 -24.49
C ILE A 296 9.14 4.31 -25.19
N GLU A 297 8.16 4.00 -26.04
CA GLU A 297 7.34 5.02 -26.71
C GLU A 297 6.60 5.93 -25.70
N ALA A 298 6.03 5.35 -24.64
CA ALA A 298 5.38 6.09 -23.57
C ALA A 298 6.36 6.96 -22.76
N ALA A 299 7.57 6.48 -22.50
CA ALA A 299 8.60 7.28 -21.84
C ALA A 299 9.14 8.40 -22.76
N GLU A 300 9.24 8.14 -24.07
CA GLU A 300 9.73 9.10 -25.05
C GLU A 300 8.75 10.25 -25.32
N SER A 301 7.44 10.00 -25.26
CA SER A 301 6.42 11.05 -25.42
C SER A 301 6.43 12.03 -24.24
N GLU A 302 6.78 11.55 -23.05
CA GLU A 302 6.88 12.33 -21.81
C GLU A 302 8.31 12.82 -21.49
N LEU A 303 9.29 12.58 -22.37
CA LEU A 303 10.72 12.81 -22.05
C LEU A 303 11.04 14.24 -21.59
N ARG A 304 10.33 15.24 -22.13
CA ARG A 304 10.48 16.66 -21.77
C ARG A 304 9.89 17.02 -20.40
N SER A 305 8.89 16.27 -19.93
CA SER A 305 8.31 16.44 -18.59
C SER A 305 9.16 15.70 -17.53
N LEU A 306 9.84 14.62 -17.93
CA LEU A 306 10.68 13.77 -17.08
C LEU A 306 12.12 14.30 -16.85
N LEU A 307 12.65 15.16 -17.73
CA LEU A 307 13.99 15.73 -17.59
C LEU A 307 13.99 16.99 -16.69
N PRO A 308 14.83 17.05 -15.64
CA PRO A 308 14.91 18.23 -14.78
C PRO A 308 15.49 19.44 -15.52
N ARG A 309 14.77 20.58 -15.55
CA ARG A 309 15.19 21.81 -16.24
C ARG A 309 16.49 22.39 -15.65
N ALA A 310 17.51 22.60 -16.48
CA ALA A 310 18.75 23.23 -16.08
C ALA A 310 18.55 24.72 -15.73
N GLY A 311 18.59 25.08 -14.43
CA GLY A 311 18.74 26.48 -13.97
C GLY A 311 17.68 27.04 -13.03
N ALA A 312 16.67 26.27 -12.60
CA ALA A 312 15.73 26.70 -11.56
C ALA A 312 16.03 25.97 -10.24
N ALA A 313 16.07 26.72 -9.13
CA ALA A 313 16.09 26.14 -7.80
C ALA A 313 14.90 25.18 -7.65
N ALA A 314 15.18 23.97 -7.14
CA ALA A 314 14.32 22.80 -6.95
C ALA A 314 12.81 23.07 -7.09
N VAL A 315 12.27 22.75 -8.28
CA VAL A 315 10.85 22.53 -8.53
C VAL A 315 10.73 21.06 -8.97
N LYS A 316 10.09 20.23 -8.14
CA LYS A 316 9.88 18.80 -8.40
C LYS A 316 8.83 18.60 -9.52
N PRO A 317 9.04 17.68 -10.48
CA PRO A 317 8.02 17.34 -11.46
C PRO A 317 6.98 16.37 -10.89
N LEU A 318 5.78 16.48 -11.46
CA LEU A 318 4.48 15.96 -11.04
C LEU A 318 4.08 14.84 -12.03
N ALA A 319 3.82 13.60 -11.57
CA ALA A 319 2.86 12.65 -12.16
C ALA A 319 2.82 11.31 -11.38
N ALA A 320 1.61 10.78 -11.20
CA ALA A 320 1.17 9.50 -10.64
C ALA A 320 1.51 9.14 -9.17
N VAL A 321 0.54 9.42 -8.28
CA VAL A 321 0.43 8.81 -6.97
C VAL A 321 -0.87 8.01 -6.99
N PHE A 322 -0.76 6.68 -6.99
CA PHE A 322 -1.47 5.67 -6.16
C PHE A 322 -1.22 4.30 -6.82
N PRO A 323 -0.63 3.29 -6.13
CA PRO A 323 -0.54 3.08 -4.70
C PRO A 323 0.88 2.65 -4.22
N LEU A 324 1.65 3.50 -3.54
CA LEU A 324 2.67 3.03 -2.57
C LEU A 324 3.21 4.19 -1.70
N VAL A 325 2.36 4.83 -0.88
CA VAL A 325 2.83 5.59 0.28
C VAL A 325 2.33 4.90 1.54
N LEU A 326 2.92 3.74 1.80
CA LEU A 326 2.78 3.02 3.07
C LEU A 326 4.14 2.48 3.51
N CYS A 327 5.16 3.34 3.67
CA CYS A 327 6.34 3.12 4.54
C CYS A 327 7.43 4.20 4.33
N ALA A 328 7.16 5.48 4.66
CA ALA A 328 8.24 6.46 4.91
C ALA A 328 7.77 7.71 5.71
N ALA A 329 6.75 7.58 6.58
CA ALA A 329 6.28 8.69 7.42
C ALA A 329 6.52 8.45 8.92
N LEU A 330 7.66 7.84 9.25
CA LEU A 330 8.21 7.90 10.59
C LEU A 330 9.42 8.82 10.53
N LEU A 331 9.21 10.08 10.96
CA LEU A 331 10.22 11.06 11.43
C LEU A 331 10.41 12.40 10.68
N LEU A 332 9.39 12.94 9.98
CA LEU A 332 9.31 14.39 9.73
C LEU A 332 7.87 14.91 9.90
N PRO A 333 7.65 16.12 10.43
CA PRO A 333 6.32 16.65 10.75
C PRO A 333 5.46 16.75 9.50
N GLY A 334 4.23 16.25 9.58
CA GLY A 334 3.30 16.14 8.46
C GLY A 334 2.98 17.49 7.82
N CYS A 335 2.92 17.51 6.48
CA CYS A 335 2.37 18.64 5.74
C CYS A 335 0.84 18.53 5.73
N SER A 336 0.17 19.54 6.29
CA SER A 336 -1.29 19.71 6.36
C SER A 336 -1.96 19.72 4.98
N ALA A 337 -3.24 19.34 4.91
CA ALA A 337 -4.03 19.27 3.67
C ALA A 337 -4.20 20.62 2.96
N THR A 338 -4.05 21.72 3.68
CA THR A 338 -4.01 23.08 3.14
C THR A 338 -2.91 23.91 3.80
N THR A 339 -2.51 25.02 3.18
CA THR A 339 -1.72 26.09 3.83
C THR A 339 -2.59 27.19 4.44
N VAL A 340 -3.92 27.16 4.23
CA VAL A 340 -4.86 28.12 4.81
C VAL A 340 -4.93 27.93 6.32
N ASP A 341 -4.77 29.02 7.06
CA ASP A 341 -4.81 29.01 8.52
C ASP A 341 -6.20 28.59 9.04
N THR A 342 -6.20 27.83 10.15
CA THR A 342 -7.43 27.53 10.89
C THR A 342 -7.49 28.29 12.21
N GLN A 343 -8.71 28.61 12.62
CA GLN A 343 -9.02 29.16 13.94
C GLN A 343 -10.19 28.39 14.57
N PRO A 344 -10.27 28.30 15.90
CA PRO A 344 -11.44 27.75 16.57
C PRO A 344 -12.72 28.50 16.16
N ALA A 345 -13.76 27.75 15.80
CA ALA A 345 -15.07 28.32 15.53
C ALA A 345 -15.61 29.03 16.78
N GLN A 346 -16.00 30.29 16.63
CA GLN A 346 -16.69 31.06 17.68
C GLN A 346 -18.21 30.81 17.68
N LEU A 347 -18.73 30.30 16.55
CA LEU A 347 -20.10 29.83 16.42
C LEU A 347 -20.21 28.43 17.02
N GLY A 348 -21.38 28.08 17.53
CA GLY A 348 -21.66 26.75 18.06
C GLY A 348 -21.54 26.64 19.59
N ARG A 349 -22.49 25.95 20.20
CA ARG A 349 -22.49 25.56 21.61
C ARG A 349 -22.36 24.03 21.69
N GLN A 350 -21.40 23.54 22.46
CA GLN A 350 -21.32 22.10 22.75
C GLN A 350 -22.62 21.63 23.41
N ALA A 351 -23.16 20.53 22.92
CA ALA A 351 -24.43 19.99 23.38
C ALA A 351 -24.37 18.46 23.46
N THR A 352 -25.41 17.88 24.04
CA THR A 352 -25.51 16.44 24.26
C THR A 352 -26.46 15.79 23.26
N TYR A 353 -26.32 14.47 23.10
CA TYR A 353 -27.23 13.69 22.27
C TYR A 353 -28.69 13.79 22.76
N ALA A 354 -28.90 13.86 24.07
CA ALA A 354 -30.22 14.02 24.67
C ALA A 354 -30.86 15.38 24.33
N GLU A 355 -30.08 16.47 24.34
CA GLU A 355 -30.57 17.79 23.95
C GLU A 355 -30.96 17.84 22.47
N MET A 356 -30.15 17.22 21.60
CA MET A 356 -30.45 17.11 20.17
C MET A 356 -31.76 16.34 19.92
N LEU A 357 -31.93 15.18 20.58
CA LEU A 357 -33.16 14.40 20.46
C LEU A 357 -34.39 15.15 20.98
N ALA A 358 -34.27 15.85 22.11
CA ALA A 358 -35.37 16.64 22.66
C ALA A 358 -35.81 17.76 21.72
N ALA A 359 -34.87 18.39 20.99
CA ALA A 359 -35.21 19.43 20.03
C ALA A 359 -36.00 18.91 18.82
N MET A 360 -35.81 17.63 18.44
CA MET A 360 -36.51 17.00 17.32
C MET A 360 -38.01 16.75 17.58
N GLU A 361 -38.48 16.91 18.81
CA GLU A 361 -39.91 16.76 19.16
C GLU A 361 -40.78 17.87 18.56
N ALA A 362 -40.18 18.99 18.13
CA ALA A 362 -40.86 20.11 17.50
C ALA A 362 -40.34 20.40 16.09
N PRO A 363 -41.19 20.91 15.17
CA PRO A 363 -40.74 21.40 13.88
C PRO A 363 -39.75 22.56 14.06
N GLY A 364 -38.69 22.56 13.27
CA GLY A 364 -37.68 23.62 13.34
C GLY A 364 -37.94 24.77 12.36
N PRO A 365 -37.24 25.90 12.55
CA PRO A 365 -37.44 27.12 11.78
C PRO A 365 -36.74 27.13 10.42
N ILE A 366 -35.88 26.15 10.12
CA ILE A 366 -35.04 26.15 8.92
C ILE A 366 -35.88 25.78 7.70
N VAL A 367 -35.74 26.57 6.64
CA VAL A 367 -36.15 26.16 5.30
C VAL A 367 -34.98 25.47 4.64
N PHE A 368 -35.16 24.19 4.31
CA PHE A 368 -34.15 23.32 3.72
C PHE A 368 -34.47 23.05 2.25
N GLU A 369 -33.48 23.17 1.39
CA GLU A 369 -33.57 22.72 0.00
C GLU A 369 -32.30 21.95 -0.37
N LYS A 370 -32.49 20.85 -1.10
CA LYS A 370 -31.42 20.03 -1.68
C LYS A 370 -31.28 20.41 -3.15
N HIS A 371 -30.08 20.75 -3.57
CA HIS A 371 -29.76 21.13 -4.95
C HIS A 371 -28.80 20.12 -5.57
N LEU A 372 -29.05 19.74 -6.82
CA LEU A 372 -28.11 18.97 -7.63
C LEU A 372 -27.13 19.95 -8.28
N ALA A 373 -25.86 19.88 -7.88
CA ALA A 373 -24.81 20.76 -8.38
C ALA A 373 -24.15 20.20 -9.64
N ALA A 374 -23.88 18.89 -9.67
CA ALA A 374 -23.33 18.20 -10.84
C ALA A 374 -23.66 16.70 -10.85
N ASP A 375 -23.63 16.11 -12.04
CA ASP A 375 -23.53 14.66 -12.24
C ASP A 375 -22.08 14.30 -12.56
N TRP A 376 -21.63 13.13 -12.11
CA TRP A 376 -20.27 12.66 -12.31
C TRP A 376 -20.19 11.13 -12.30
N ALA A 377 -19.01 10.57 -12.55
CA ALA A 377 -18.76 9.13 -12.54
C ALA A 377 -17.37 8.83 -11.98
N VAL A 378 -17.32 7.93 -11.00
CA VAL A 378 -16.09 7.49 -10.35
C VAL A 378 -16.13 5.99 -10.03
N PRO A 379 -14.99 5.33 -9.79
CA PRO A 379 -14.95 3.92 -9.40
C PRO A 379 -15.74 3.59 -8.14
N LEU A 380 -16.59 2.55 -8.21
CA LEU A 380 -17.39 2.06 -7.09
C LEU A 380 -16.53 1.63 -5.89
N SER A 381 -15.33 1.10 -6.15
CA SER A 381 -14.37 0.70 -5.11
C SER A 381 -13.95 1.83 -4.18
N GLY A 382 -14.04 3.09 -4.63
CA GLY A 382 -13.87 4.26 -3.78
C GLY A 382 -15.08 4.56 -2.90
N LEU A 383 -16.27 4.51 -3.49
CA LEU A 383 -17.54 4.87 -2.87
C LEU A 383 -18.05 3.84 -1.85
N LEU A 384 -17.67 2.58 -2.03
CA LEU A 384 -18.19 1.45 -1.25
C LEU A 384 -17.09 0.41 -1.01
N ASN A 385 -16.98 -0.10 0.22
CA ASN A 385 -16.05 -1.19 0.52
C ASN A 385 -16.50 -2.50 -0.17
N LEU A 386 -15.90 -2.81 -1.32
CA LEU A 386 -16.18 -4.03 -2.10
C LEU A 386 -15.64 -5.31 -1.44
N GLU A 387 -14.70 -5.19 -0.52
CA GLU A 387 -14.17 -6.33 0.27
C GLU A 387 -15.09 -6.70 1.43
N HIS A 388 -16.08 -5.85 1.76
CA HIS A 388 -17.01 -6.11 2.86
C HIS A 388 -17.83 -7.38 2.58
N PRO A 389 -18.04 -8.29 3.56
CA PRO A 389 -18.72 -9.57 3.34
C PRO A 389 -20.11 -9.47 2.68
N LYS A 390 -20.87 -8.40 2.98
CA LYS A 390 -22.16 -8.12 2.34
C LYS A 390 -22.02 -7.72 0.87
N ALA A 391 -20.98 -6.96 0.51
CA ALA A 391 -20.73 -6.56 -0.88
C ALA A 391 -20.28 -7.76 -1.71
N VAL A 392 -19.39 -8.59 -1.15
CA VAL A 392 -18.96 -9.86 -1.74
C VAL A 392 -20.14 -10.81 -1.93
N ALA A 393 -20.99 -10.97 -0.92
CA ALA A 393 -22.18 -11.83 -1.01
C ALA A 393 -23.21 -11.32 -2.04
N ALA A 394 -23.30 -10.00 -2.23
CA ALA A 394 -24.13 -9.39 -3.26
C ALA A 394 -23.50 -9.46 -4.67
N GLY A 395 -22.26 -9.96 -4.80
CA GLY A 395 -21.54 -10.07 -6.07
C GLY A 395 -21.17 -8.72 -6.69
N LEU A 396 -21.00 -7.68 -5.86
CA LEU A 396 -20.62 -6.36 -6.36
C LEU A 396 -19.18 -6.39 -6.88
N GLN A 397 -19.00 -5.84 -8.08
CA GLN A 397 -17.70 -5.68 -8.73
C GLN A 397 -17.43 -4.20 -9.00
N ASP A 398 -16.14 -3.87 -9.08
CA ASP A 398 -15.74 -2.51 -9.37
C ASP A 398 -16.15 -2.11 -10.79
N ARG A 399 -16.61 -0.88 -10.93
CA ARG A 399 -17.11 -0.28 -12.15
C ARG A 399 -17.16 1.24 -11.97
N GLU A 400 -17.22 1.97 -13.07
CA GLU A 400 -17.65 3.37 -13.03
C GLU A 400 -19.09 3.44 -12.52
N GLU A 401 -19.27 4.12 -11.39
CA GLU A 401 -20.56 4.33 -10.75
C GLU A 401 -20.99 5.78 -10.95
N PRO A 402 -22.18 6.03 -11.51
CA PRO A 402 -22.71 7.38 -11.62
C PRO A 402 -23.04 7.92 -10.23
N ILE A 403 -22.59 9.14 -9.98
CA ILE A 403 -22.78 9.86 -8.73
C ILE A 403 -23.31 11.27 -8.98
N GLN A 404 -23.83 11.87 -7.92
CA GLN A 404 -24.32 13.24 -7.92
C GLN A 404 -23.59 14.04 -6.86
N ILE A 405 -23.22 15.29 -7.16
CA ILE A 405 -22.72 16.24 -6.18
C ILE A 405 -23.89 17.10 -5.75
N TYR A 406 -24.15 17.13 -4.44
CA TYR A 406 -25.22 17.94 -3.86
C TYR A 406 -24.67 19.13 -3.09
N VAL A 407 -25.47 20.19 -3.04
CA VAL A 407 -25.31 21.28 -2.09
C VAL A 407 -26.66 21.54 -1.43
N TYR A 408 -26.66 21.80 -0.11
CA TYR A 408 -27.89 21.98 0.64
C TYR A 408 -27.98 23.42 1.14
N SER A 409 -29.08 24.11 0.87
CA SER A 409 -29.30 25.47 1.39
C SER A 409 -30.16 25.43 2.64
N LEU A 410 -29.71 26.12 3.68
CA LEU A 410 -30.35 26.27 4.98
C LEU A 410 -30.68 27.75 5.22
N ARG A 411 -31.94 28.13 5.05
CA ARG A 411 -32.39 29.49 5.36
C ARG A 411 -32.94 29.55 6.77
N HIS A 412 -32.25 30.26 7.64
CA HIS A 412 -32.64 30.50 9.03
C HIS A 412 -33.23 31.90 9.20
N PRO A 413 -34.44 32.07 9.77
CA PRO A 413 -35.11 33.36 9.87
C PRO A 413 -34.35 34.40 10.70
N ARG A 414 -33.49 33.95 11.62
CA ARG A 414 -32.68 34.80 12.51
C ARG A 414 -31.24 35.00 12.05
N TYR A 415 -30.63 34.01 11.39
CA TYR A 415 -29.18 33.97 11.17
C TYR A 415 -28.79 34.14 9.71
N GLY A 416 -29.74 34.05 8.78
CA GLY A 416 -29.48 34.24 7.35
C GLY A 416 -29.45 32.93 6.57
N ASN A 417 -28.75 32.94 5.44
CA ASN A 417 -28.66 31.84 4.49
C ASN A 417 -27.33 31.12 4.65
N PHE A 418 -27.36 29.83 4.93
CA PHE A 418 -26.17 28.98 4.99
C PHE A 418 -26.25 27.90 3.93
N ILE A 419 -25.11 27.33 3.57
CA ILE A 419 -25.05 26.11 2.76
C ILE A 419 -24.27 25.01 3.49
N VAL A 420 -24.63 23.77 3.25
CA VAL A 420 -23.84 22.58 3.62
C VAL A 420 -23.15 22.07 2.37
N ASP A 421 -21.83 21.97 2.46
CA ASP A 421 -20.89 21.86 1.34
C ASP A 421 -21.00 23.01 0.33
N SER A 422 -20.10 23.07 -0.64
CA SER A 422 -19.97 24.25 -1.51
C SER A 422 -20.65 24.11 -2.88
N GLY A 423 -20.90 22.90 -3.36
CA GLY A 423 -21.34 22.67 -4.74
C GLY A 423 -20.21 22.90 -5.76
N MET A 424 -20.53 23.52 -6.89
CA MET A 424 -19.62 23.65 -8.04
C MET A 424 -19.45 25.10 -8.47
N ALA A 425 -18.21 25.57 -8.67
CA ALA A 425 -17.97 26.93 -9.16
C ALA A 425 -18.23 27.07 -10.66
N GLU A 426 -18.48 28.29 -11.14
CA GLU A 426 -18.64 28.60 -12.58
C GLU A 426 -17.43 28.16 -13.41
N SER A 427 -16.22 28.15 -12.83
CA SER A 427 -14.99 27.66 -13.49
C SER A 427 -15.05 26.18 -13.87
N PHE A 428 -15.96 25.39 -13.28
CA PHE A 428 -16.13 23.97 -13.58
C PHE A 428 -17.18 23.68 -14.66
N ILE A 429 -17.87 24.69 -15.21
CA ILE A 429 -18.80 24.50 -16.33
C ILE A 429 -18.06 23.95 -17.56
N ASP A 430 -16.87 24.46 -17.84
CA ASP A 430 -15.95 23.90 -18.84
C ASP A 430 -14.77 23.25 -18.13
N ALA A 431 -15.05 22.11 -17.49
CA ALA A 431 -14.13 21.42 -16.60
C ALA A 431 -12.80 21.01 -17.28
N ALA A 432 -12.80 20.86 -18.61
CA ALA A 432 -11.62 20.58 -19.41
C ALA A 432 -10.61 21.73 -19.41
N ASP A 433 -11.08 22.99 -19.42
CA ASP A 433 -10.26 24.20 -19.52
C ASP A 433 -10.05 24.92 -18.16
N ASN A 434 -10.51 24.35 -17.05
CA ASN A 434 -10.38 24.95 -15.71
C ASN A 434 -8.90 25.00 -15.20
N ASP A 435 -8.30 26.18 -15.09
CA ASP A 435 -6.91 26.35 -14.62
C ASP A 435 -6.71 26.16 -13.09
N ASP A 436 -7.79 26.20 -12.31
CA ASP A 436 -7.76 26.03 -10.85
C ASP A 436 -7.36 24.59 -10.49
N VAL A 437 -7.71 23.62 -11.35
CA VAL A 437 -7.39 22.20 -11.20
C VAL A 437 -6.25 21.79 -12.12
N SER A 438 -5.17 21.26 -11.55
CA SER A 438 -4.05 20.78 -12.35
C SER A 438 -4.45 19.66 -13.33
N ALA A 439 -3.81 19.58 -14.50
CA ALA A 439 -4.10 18.57 -15.52
C ALA A 439 -4.03 17.12 -14.99
N ILE A 440 -3.12 16.86 -14.05
CA ILE A 440 -2.98 15.54 -13.41
C ILE A 440 -4.17 15.22 -12.50
N VAL A 441 -4.69 16.20 -11.77
CA VAL A 441 -5.90 16.04 -10.95
C VAL A 441 -7.14 15.88 -11.84
N LYS A 442 -7.20 16.61 -12.98
CA LYS A 442 -8.28 16.44 -13.95
C LYS A 442 -8.36 15.03 -14.51
N LEU A 443 -7.22 14.45 -14.87
CA LEU A 443 -7.14 13.08 -15.37
C LEU A 443 -7.45 12.05 -14.27
N ALA A 444 -6.84 12.20 -13.09
CA ALA A 444 -6.97 11.22 -12.01
C ALA A 444 -8.39 11.12 -11.42
N MET A 445 -9.18 12.20 -11.51
CA MET A 445 -10.53 12.25 -10.96
C MET A 445 -11.61 12.18 -12.03
N ASN A 446 -11.28 11.94 -13.30
CA ASN A 446 -12.27 11.98 -14.40
C ASN A 446 -13.05 13.31 -14.46
N ILE A 447 -12.40 14.45 -14.16
CA ILE A 447 -13.04 15.78 -14.19
C ILE A 447 -13.72 16.09 -15.54
N PRO A 448 -13.24 15.62 -16.71
CA PRO A 448 -13.98 15.80 -17.97
C PRO A 448 -15.35 15.12 -18.05
N LEU A 449 -15.68 14.17 -17.15
CA LEU A 449 -17.00 13.53 -17.07
C LEU A 449 -17.99 14.29 -16.17
N LEU A 450 -17.52 15.37 -15.54
CA LEU A 450 -18.33 16.21 -14.67
C LEU A 450 -19.30 17.05 -15.52
N ASP A 451 -20.59 16.96 -15.21
CA ASP A 451 -21.66 17.73 -15.86
C ASP A 451 -22.32 18.66 -14.83
N VAL A 452 -22.00 19.95 -14.90
CA VAL A 452 -22.46 20.95 -13.92
C VAL A 452 -23.90 21.38 -14.21
N GLN A 453 -24.80 21.12 -13.27
CA GLN A 453 -26.23 21.45 -13.34
C GLN A 453 -26.57 22.78 -12.68
N LEU A 454 -25.90 23.11 -11.57
CA LEU A 454 -26.10 24.33 -10.80
C LEU A 454 -24.78 24.80 -10.20
N THR A 455 -24.42 26.07 -10.43
CA THR A 455 -23.23 26.65 -9.82
C THR A 455 -23.51 27.34 -8.49
N THR A 456 -22.48 27.46 -7.67
CA THR A 456 -22.52 28.17 -6.40
C THR A 456 -22.83 29.65 -6.61
N ALA A 457 -22.32 30.29 -7.67
CA ALA A 457 -22.69 31.67 -8.02
C ALA A 457 -24.18 31.81 -8.40
N GLN A 458 -24.77 30.81 -9.07
CA GLN A 458 -26.21 30.81 -9.37
C GLN A 458 -27.04 30.64 -8.08
N LEU A 459 -26.62 29.74 -7.19
CA LEU A 459 -27.27 29.52 -5.90
C LEU A 459 -27.17 30.74 -4.98
N GLN A 460 -25.99 31.36 -4.87
CA GLN A 460 -25.81 32.58 -4.08
C GLN A 460 -26.74 33.70 -4.56
N ARG A 461 -26.90 33.87 -5.89
CA ARG A 461 -27.84 34.84 -6.47
C ARG A 461 -29.30 34.52 -6.16
N SER A 462 -29.69 33.24 -6.20
CA SER A 462 -31.09 32.85 -5.93
C SER A 462 -31.47 33.02 -4.45
N LEU A 463 -30.52 32.80 -3.54
CA LEU A 463 -30.71 32.98 -2.10
C LEU A 463 -30.62 34.46 -1.66
N GLY A 464 -30.03 35.32 -2.49
CA GLY A 464 -29.78 36.73 -2.19
C GLY A 464 -28.57 36.95 -1.27
N GLY A 465 -27.58 36.05 -1.34
CA GLY A 465 -26.37 36.04 -0.52
C GLY A 465 -26.26 34.79 0.35
N ILE A 466 -25.02 34.44 0.72
CA ILE A 466 -24.68 33.32 1.61
C ILE A 466 -23.90 33.89 2.80
N ASP A 467 -24.37 33.62 4.02
CA ASP A 467 -23.81 34.10 5.29
C ASP A 467 -22.79 33.12 5.91
N GLY A 468 -22.71 31.89 5.40
CA GLY A 468 -21.71 30.91 5.82
C GLY A 468 -21.83 29.54 5.16
N VAL A 469 -20.74 28.78 5.22
CA VAL A 469 -20.63 27.43 4.68
C VAL A 469 -20.25 26.44 5.76
N PHE A 470 -21.01 25.36 5.87
CA PHE A 470 -20.73 24.25 6.75
C PHE A 470 -20.23 23.08 5.90
N LEU A 471 -18.93 22.82 5.91
CA LEU A 471 -18.37 21.67 5.21
C LEU A 471 -18.62 20.40 5.99
N THR A 472 -19.01 19.34 5.29
CA THR A 472 -19.00 17.98 5.83
C THR A 472 -17.57 17.49 6.00
N HIS A 473 -16.70 17.79 5.03
CA HIS A 473 -15.27 17.58 5.07
C HIS A 473 -14.55 18.35 3.94
N ILE A 474 -13.22 18.23 3.83
CA ILE A 474 -12.37 19.06 2.95
C ILE A 474 -12.03 18.42 1.58
N HIS A 475 -12.65 17.29 1.19
CA HIS A 475 -12.40 16.74 -0.15
C HIS A 475 -12.88 17.68 -1.25
N MET A 476 -12.27 17.53 -2.43
CA MET A 476 -12.31 18.53 -3.47
C MET A 476 -13.75 18.84 -3.90
N ASP A 477 -14.54 17.81 -4.16
CA ASP A 477 -15.95 17.84 -4.55
C ASP A 477 -16.90 18.47 -3.51
N HIS A 478 -16.43 18.68 -2.28
CA HIS A 478 -17.14 19.44 -1.24
C HIS A 478 -16.69 20.90 -1.17
N ILE A 479 -15.57 21.26 -1.79
CA ILE A 479 -14.96 22.61 -1.78
C ILE A 479 -14.86 23.29 -3.16
N MET A 480 -15.22 22.61 -4.26
CA MET A 480 -15.11 23.15 -5.63
C MET A 480 -15.92 24.43 -5.86
N GLY A 481 -16.99 24.64 -5.10
CA GLY A 481 -17.86 25.81 -5.19
C GLY A 481 -17.38 27.03 -4.42
N LEU A 482 -16.36 26.90 -3.55
CA LEU A 482 -15.96 27.99 -2.65
C LEU A 482 -15.40 29.20 -3.39
N GLY A 483 -14.86 29.02 -4.60
CA GLY A 483 -14.35 30.10 -5.44
C GLY A 483 -15.41 31.12 -5.87
N ASP A 484 -16.68 30.73 -5.97
CA ASP A 484 -17.78 31.59 -6.41
C ASP A 484 -18.40 32.43 -5.27
N LEU A 485 -18.04 32.15 -4.02
CA LEU A 485 -18.62 32.81 -2.86
C LEU A 485 -18.14 34.25 -2.72
N ASP A 486 -18.99 35.09 -2.11
CA ASP A 486 -18.60 36.45 -1.79
C ASP A 486 -17.38 36.47 -0.82
N PRO A 487 -16.42 37.40 -0.99
CA PRO A 487 -15.27 37.47 -0.12
C PRO A 487 -15.65 37.65 1.36
N GLY A 488 -15.06 36.82 2.22
CA GLY A 488 -15.26 36.92 3.68
C GLY A 488 -16.39 36.05 4.22
N VAL A 489 -17.11 35.30 3.37
CA VAL A 489 -18.06 34.27 3.82
C VAL A 489 -17.34 33.26 4.72
N PRO A 490 -17.86 33.01 5.94
CA PRO A 490 -17.21 32.12 6.89
C PRO A 490 -17.39 30.65 6.51
N VAL A 491 -16.29 29.90 6.48
CA VAL A 491 -16.28 28.45 6.22
C VAL A 491 -15.94 27.70 7.50
N TYR A 492 -16.76 26.72 7.86
CA TYR A 492 -16.60 25.87 9.03
C TYR A 492 -16.36 24.42 8.61
N LEU A 493 -15.52 23.72 9.36
CA LEU A 493 -15.15 22.33 9.12
C LEU A 493 -14.84 21.61 10.43
N GLY A 494 -14.80 20.27 10.40
CA GLY A 494 -14.46 19.51 11.60
C GLY A 494 -12.97 19.48 11.89
N PRO A 495 -12.61 19.16 13.15
CA PRO A 495 -11.23 19.20 13.61
C PRO A 495 -10.38 18.15 12.91
N GLY A 496 -9.19 18.56 12.48
CA GLY A 496 -8.21 17.66 11.87
C GLY A 496 -8.29 17.58 10.34
N ASP A 497 -9.32 18.13 9.71
CA ASP A 497 -9.44 18.12 8.24
C ASP A 497 -8.43 19.07 7.57
N ALA A 498 -8.24 20.28 8.07
CA ALA A 498 -7.21 21.16 7.54
C ALA A 498 -5.78 20.63 7.82
N ALA A 499 -5.62 19.92 8.94
CA ALA A 499 -4.35 19.32 9.37
C ALA A 499 -4.14 17.91 8.82
N LEU A 500 -5.02 17.44 7.93
CA LEU A 500 -5.03 16.07 7.46
C LEU A 500 -3.78 15.80 6.63
N THR A 501 -3.03 14.77 7.02
CA THR A 501 -1.74 14.43 6.41
C THR A 501 -1.87 13.09 5.71
N SER A 502 -2.02 13.11 4.39
CA SER A 502 -1.99 11.91 3.56
C SER A 502 -1.33 12.21 2.21
N ALA A 503 -0.88 11.16 1.51
CA ALA A 503 -0.21 11.31 0.22
C ALA A 503 -1.13 11.89 -0.88
N THR A 504 -2.45 11.67 -0.82
CA THR A 504 -3.44 12.33 -1.70
C THR A 504 -3.40 13.84 -1.48
N HIS A 505 -3.42 14.28 -0.22
CA HIS A 505 -3.46 15.70 0.13
C HIS A 505 -2.19 16.44 -0.23
N ILE A 506 -1.03 15.78 -0.31
CA ILE A 506 0.20 16.41 -0.82
C ILE A 506 0.09 16.73 -2.32
N ALA A 507 -0.52 15.84 -3.11
CA ALA A 507 -0.70 16.02 -4.55
C ALA A 507 -1.84 17.00 -4.87
N THR A 508 -2.88 17.07 -4.03
CA THR A 508 -4.01 17.99 -4.20
C THR A 508 -3.84 19.31 -3.47
N ARG A 509 -2.88 19.45 -2.53
CA ARG A 509 -2.69 20.67 -1.69
C ARG A 509 -2.73 21.97 -2.48
N GLY A 510 -2.00 22.03 -3.60
CA GLY A 510 -1.95 23.23 -4.43
C GLY A 510 -3.29 23.56 -5.09
N THR A 511 -4.08 22.54 -5.46
CA THR A 511 -5.45 22.70 -5.96
C THR A 511 -6.40 23.08 -4.83
N THR A 512 -6.33 22.40 -3.69
CA THR A 512 -7.10 22.69 -2.47
C THR A 512 -6.85 24.13 -2.01
N ASP A 513 -5.61 24.59 -1.97
CA ASP A 513 -5.25 25.96 -1.61
C ASP A 513 -5.80 27.00 -2.60
N ARG A 514 -5.88 26.67 -3.91
CA ARG A 514 -6.51 27.56 -4.91
C ARG A 514 -8.02 27.62 -4.74
N LEU A 515 -8.67 26.49 -4.52
CA LEU A 515 -10.12 26.43 -4.28
C LEU A 515 -10.50 27.14 -2.96
N LEU A 516 -9.60 27.11 -1.98
CA LEU A 516 -9.71 27.82 -0.72
C LEU A 516 -9.18 29.26 -0.78
N ALA A 517 -8.65 29.75 -1.90
CA ALA A 517 -7.99 31.07 -1.95
C ALA A 517 -8.94 32.23 -1.62
N ASN A 518 -10.24 32.06 -1.91
CA ASN A 518 -11.27 33.04 -1.55
C ASN A 518 -11.78 32.88 -0.11
N THR A 519 -11.35 31.82 0.58
CA THR A 519 -11.64 31.58 1.99
C THR A 519 -10.49 32.11 2.83
N GLY A 520 -10.73 33.15 3.63
CA GLY A 520 -9.67 33.78 4.42
C GLY A 520 -9.10 32.83 5.49
N VAL A 521 -9.91 32.52 6.50
CA VAL A 521 -9.53 31.63 7.61
C VAL A 521 -10.64 30.60 7.79
N LEU A 522 -10.24 29.33 7.90
CA LEU A 522 -11.12 28.22 8.16
C LEU A 522 -11.47 28.13 9.66
N ARG A 523 -12.72 27.77 9.99
CA ARG A 523 -13.21 27.73 11.37
C ARG A 523 -13.43 26.29 11.84
N ASP A 524 -12.54 25.78 12.67
CA ASP A 524 -12.60 24.42 13.19
C ASP A 524 -13.64 24.28 14.30
N TRP A 525 -14.59 23.36 14.10
CA TRP A 525 -15.56 22.99 15.13
C TRP A 525 -14.87 22.49 16.41
N GLN A 526 -15.36 22.98 17.56
CA GLN A 526 -14.83 22.62 18.88
C GLN A 526 -15.71 21.56 19.53
N PHE A 527 -15.68 20.34 18.99
CA PHE A 527 -16.48 19.23 19.52
C PHE A 527 -16.05 18.86 20.95
N GLY A 528 -17.04 18.74 21.84
CA GLY A 528 -16.86 18.19 23.18
C GLY A 528 -16.87 16.67 23.17
N SER A 529 -16.86 16.04 24.34
CA SER A 529 -16.88 14.57 24.47
C SER A 529 -18.14 13.91 23.89
N SER A 530 -19.22 14.67 23.72
CA SER A 530 -20.45 14.20 23.07
C SER A 530 -20.33 14.13 21.54
N GLY A 531 -19.38 14.85 20.94
CA GLY A 531 -19.26 14.98 19.49
C GLY A 531 -20.40 15.77 18.84
N ILE A 532 -21.13 16.60 19.60
CA ILE A 532 -22.32 17.33 19.11
C ILE A 532 -22.21 18.82 19.43
N ILE A 533 -22.53 19.64 18.43
CA ILE A 533 -22.61 21.10 18.54
C ILE A 533 -24.00 21.54 18.07
N ASP A 534 -24.66 22.33 18.90
CA ASP A 534 -25.81 23.15 18.52
C ASP A 534 -25.26 24.41 17.82
N VAL A 535 -25.34 24.43 16.49
CA VAL A 535 -24.62 25.39 15.63
C VAL A 535 -25.03 26.82 15.97
N PHE A 536 -26.32 27.07 16.14
CA PHE A 536 -26.86 28.39 16.43
C PHE A 536 -27.19 28.63 17.91
N GLY A 537 -27.12 27.58 18.74
CA GLY A 537 -27.46 27.65 20.16
C GLY A 537 -28.96 27.69 20.44
N ASP A 538 -29.80 27.53 19.42
CA ASP A 538 -31.28 27.53 19.52
C ASP A 538 -31.92 26.18 19.20
N GLY A 539 -31.09 25.15 18.97
CA GLY A 539 -31.53 23.78 18.70
C GLY A 539 -32.08 23.54 17.29
N SER A 540 -31.93 24.50 16.37
CA SER A 540 -32.43 24.36 14.99
C SER A 540 -31.50 23.59 14.05
N LEU A 541 -30.18 23.67 14.26
CA LEU A 541 -29.15 23.03 13.44
C LEU A 541 -28.07 22.40 14.33
N TRP A 542 -27.73 21.16 14.03
CA TRP A 542 -26.77 20.39 14.81
C TRP A 542 -25.64 19.89 13.92
N ALA A 543 -24.39 20.08 14.37
CA ALA A 543 -23.22 19.45 13.79
C ALA A 543 -22.85 18.21 14.63
N ILE A 544 -22.65 17.08 13.96
CA ILE A 544 -22.47 15.76 14.55
C ILE A 544 -21.13 15.21 14.04
N HIS A 545 -20.14 15.11 14.92
CA HIS A 545 -18.81 14.63 14.56
C HIS A 545 -18.85 13.14 14.18
N SER A 546 -18.51 12.83 12.93
CA SER A 546 -18.59 11.50 12.33
C SER A 546 -17.25 11.14 11.68
N PRO A 547 -16.16 11.03 12.46
CA PRO A 547 -14.83 10.76 11.91
C PRO A 547 -14.78 9.42 11.20
N GLY A 548 -13.87 9.26 10.25
CA GLY A 548 -13.63 7.99 9.57
C GLY A 548 -13.22 8.22 8.12
N HIS A 549 -14.14 8.77 7.31
CA HIS A 549 -13.86 9.13 5.93
C HIS A 549 -12.73 10.16 5.88
N THR A 550 -12.86 11.20 6.71
CA THR A 550 -11.78 12.06 7.18
C THR A 550 -11.85 12.19 8.72
N PRO A 551 -10.79 12.66 9.43
CA PRO A 551 -10.83 12.93 10.86
C PRO A 551 -11.85 14.00 11.28
N GLY A 552 -12.10 14.99 10.44
CA GLY A 552 -13.05 16.09 10.67
C GLY A 552 -14.42 15.88 10.03
N SER A 553 -14.68 14.72 9.41
CA SER A 553 -15.98 14.39 8.82
C SER A 553 -17.13 14.70 9.79
N THR A 554 -18.08 15.50 9.33
CA THR A 554 -19.17 16.05 10.13
C THR A 554 -20.50 15.91 9.40
N ALA A 555 -21.46 15.27 10.06
CA ALA A 555 -22.86 15.24 9.61
C ALA A 555 -23.63 16.45 10.18
N TYR A 556 -24.62 16.93 9.46
CA TYR A 556 -25.49 18.03 9.90
C TYR A 556 -26.93 17.56 9.99
N LEU A 557 -27.62 17.94 11.07
CA LEU A 557 -29.05 17.68 11.27
C LEU A 557 -29.79 19.02 11.38
N ALA A 558 -30.59 19.36 10.37
CA ALA A 558 -31.40 20.56 10.34
C ALA A 558 -32.85 20.24 10.71
N LEU A 559 -33.42 20.98 11.66
CA LEU A 559 -34.83 20.86 12.01
C LEU A 559 -35.63 21.84 11.13
N THR A 560 -36.60 21.29 10.38
CA THR A 560 -37.39 22.05 9.41
C THR A 560 -38.88 21.91 9.69
N GLY A 561 -39.69 22.70 9.00
CA GLY A 561 -41.15 22.59 9.05
C GLY A 561 -41.70 21.26 8.52
N SER A 562 -40.95 20.55 7.66
CA SER A 562 -41.32 19.23 7.12
C SER A 562 -40.71 18.06 7.88
N GLY A 563 -39.91 18.33 8.92
CA GLY A 563 -39.23 17.35 9.74
C GLY A 563 -37.70 17.42 9.65
N PRO A 564 -36.99 16.64 10.48
CA PRO A 564 -35.53 16.68 10.55
C PRO A 564 -34.87 16.19 9.25
N GLN A 565 -33.86 16.92 8.76
CA GLN A 565 -33.08 16.60 7.57
C GLN A 565 -31.64 16.31 7.99
N LEU A 566 -31.17 15.07 7.78
CA LEU A 566 -29.83 14.63 8.15
C LEU A 566 -28.95 14.52 6.91
N MET A 567 -28.00 15.43 6.78
CA MET A 567 -26.95 15.42 5.75
C MET A 567 -25.74 14.71 6.33
N ILE A 568 -25.37 13.56 5.79
CA ILE A 568 -24.32 12.71 6.39
C ILE A 568 -22.96 12.83 5.67
N GLY A 569 -22.88 13.60 4.58
CA GLY A 569 -21.71 13.65 3.72
C GLY A 569 -21.25 12.24 3.33
N ASP A 570 -19.94 12.05 3.36
CA ASP A 570 -19.31 10.80 2.93
C ASP A 570 -19.14 9.77 4.05
N ALA A 571 -19.91 9.90 5.15
CA ALA A 571 -20.13 8.78 6.06
C ALA A 571 -20.69 7.56 5.31
N THR A 572 -21.43 7.79 4.21
CA THR A 572 -21.61 6.83 3.12
C THR A 572 -21.94 7.56 1.82
N HIS A 573 -21.38 7.10 0.71
CA HIS A 573 -21.56 7.74 -0.60
C HIS A 573 -22.81 7.22 -1.32
N THR A 574 -23.16 5.94 -1.10
CA THR A 574 -24.17 5.22 -1.90
C THR A 574 -25.42 4.87 -1.09
N ARG A 575 -26.56 4.79 -1.79
CA ARG A 575 -27.81 4.26 -1.20
C ARG A 575 -27.58 2.84 -0.70
N TRP A 576 -26.91 2.00 -1.50
CA TRP A 576 -26.67 0.61 -1.15
C TRP A 576 -25.83 0.47 0.11
N GLY A 577 -24.78 1.30 0.26
CA GLY A 577 -23.95 1.36 1.47
C GLY A 577 -24.77 1.74 2.70
N TRP A 578 -25.64 2.74 2.58
CA TRP A 578 -26.58 3.11 3.64
C TRP A 578 -27.56 1.98 4.00
N GLU A 579 -28.18 1.32 3.03
CA GLU A 579 -29.19 0.28 3.31
C GLU A 579 -28.56 -0.98 3.93
N ASN A 580 -27.32 -1.29 3.55
CA ASN A 580 -26.64 -2.51 3.97
C ASN A 580 -25.68 -2.29 5.15
N GLY A 581 -25.45 -1.05 5.57
CA GLY A 581 -24.47 -0.71 6.61
C GLY A 581 -23.07 -1.13 6.19
N VAL A 582 -22.68 -0.70 5.00
CA VAL A 582 -21.34 -0.89 4.44
C VAL A 582 -20.72 0.48 4.27
N GLU A 583 -19.56 0.65 4.90
CA GLU A 583 -18.76 1.87 4.89
C GLU A 583 -18.17 2.16 3.49
N PRO A 584 -17.71 3.40 3.26
CA PRO A 584 -16.98 3.75 2.05
C PRO A 584 -15.73 2.89 1.85
N GLY A 585 -15.29 2.76 0.60
CA GLY A 585 -14.15 1.95 0.21
C GLY A 585 -12.84 2.74 0.27
N SER A 586 -12.08 2.70 -0.82
CA SER A 586 -10.71 3.23 -0.89
C SER A 586 -10.59 4.75 -0.71
N TYR A 587 -11.69 5.51 -0.74
CA TYR A 587 -11.70 6.95 -0.49
C TYR A 587 -11.79 7.32 1.01
N SER A 588 -11.93 6.34 1.90
CA SER A 588 -11.93 6.59 3.35
C SER A 588 -10.54 6.47 3.96
N ASP A 589 -10.16 7.43 4.81
CA ASP A 589 -8.88 7.38 5.55
C ASP A 589 -8.83 6.24 6.57
N ASN A 590 -9.95 6.00 7.28
CA ASN A 590 -10.04 5.00 8.33
C ASN A 590 -11.35 4.19 8.23
N GLY A 591 -11.34 3.13 7.42
CA GLY A 591 -12.49 2.24 7.21
C GLY A 591 -13.16 1.75 8.50
N PRO A 592 -12.42 1.20 9.49
CA PRO A 592 -13.02 0.79 10.76
C PRO A 592 -13.74 1.91 11.51
N GLN A 593 -13.18 3.13 11.53
CA GLN A 593 -13.81 4.28 12.17
C GLN A 593 -15.01 4.80 11.36
N SER A 594 -14.96 4.73 10.03
CA SER A 594 -16.10 5.02 9.13
C SER A 594 -17.27 4.09 9.40
N ALA A 595 -17.02 2.79 9.57
CA ALA A 595 -18.06 1.82 9.92
C ALA A 595 -18.73 2.15 11.26
N ILE A 596 -17.96 2.58 12.28
CA ILE A 596 -18.50 3.00 13.58
C ILE A 596 -19.38 4.25 13.43
N SER A 597 -18.90 5.27 12.71
CA SER A 597 -19.65 6.52 12.49
C SER A 597 -20.92 6.30 11.68
N LEU A 598 -20.85 5.49 10.60
CA LEU A 598 -22.00 5.09 9.80
C LEU A 598 -23.04 4.35 10.65
N ALA A 599 -22.62 3.35 11.44
CA ALA A 599 -23.52 2.60 12.30
C ALA A 599 -24.23 3.51 13.32
N ARG A 600 -23.53 4.52 13.87
CA ARG A 600 -24.11 5.51 14.79
C ARG A 600 -25.18 6.38 14.11
N LEU A 601 -24.90 6.87 12.92
CA LEU A 601 -25.84 7.70 12.14
C LEU A 601 -27.07 6.89 11.68
N GLN A 602 -26.86 5.64 11.25
CA GLN A 602 -27.96 4.74 10.95
C GLN A 602 -28.82 4.44 12.19
N GLN A 603 -28.19 4.28 13.36
CA GLN A 603 -28.92 4.06 14.60
C GLN A 603 -29.79 5.28 14.94
N LEU A 604 -29.24 6.50 14.83
CA LEU A 604 -30.00 7.74 15.00
C LEU A 604 -31.23 7.79 14.07
N ALA A 605 -31.06 7.49 12.78
CA ALA A 605 -32.14 7.47 11.80
C ALA A 605 -33.18 6.37 12.06
N ARG A 606 -32.74 5.17 12.46
CA ARG A 606 -33.64 4.06 12.82
C ARG A 606 -34.49 4.39 14.04
N ASP A 607 -33.89 5.01 15.06
CA ASP A 607 -34.59 5.38 16.29
C ASP A 607 -35.53 6.58 16.08
N ASN A 608 -35.30 7.37 15.01
CA ASN A 608 -36.06 8.57 14.70
C ASN A 608 -36.52 8.54 13.23
N PRO A 609 -37.57 7.75 12.89
CA PRO A 609 -37.98 7.51 11.50
C PRO A 609 -38.54 8.74 10.78
N ALA A 610 -38.74 9.87 11.48
CA ALA A 610 -39.08 11.15 10.87
C ALA A 610 -37.87 11.85 10.22
N ILE A 611 -36.65 11.39 10.48
CA ILE A 611 -35.45 11.91 9.84
C ILE A 611 -35.45 11.52 8.36
N ALA A 612 -35.38 12.50 7.47
CA ALA A 612 -34.99 12.29 6.08
C ALA A 612 -33.46 12.31 5.97
N VAL A 613 -32.86 11.22 5.50
CA VAL A 613 -31.40 11.07 5.39
C VAL A 613 -30.93 11.37 3.97
N HIS A 614 -29.82 12.09 3.87
CA HIS A 614 -29.20 12.50 2.61
C HIS A 614 -27.73 12.03 2.57
N PRO A 615 -27.43 10.91 1.89
CA PRO A 615 -26.06 10.45 1.61
C PRO A 615 -25.32 11.41 0.68
N GLY A 616 -23.98 11.31 0.67
CA GLY A 616 -23.12 12.22 -0.08
C GLY A 616 -23.40 12.26 -1.58
N HIS A 617 -23.53 11.09 -2.22
CA HIS A 617 -23.43 11.00 -3.68
C HIS A 617 -24.56 10.23 -4.39
N GLN A 618 -25.53 9.72 -3.64
CA GLN A 618 -26.73 9.10 -4.17
C GLN A 618 -27.94 9.45 -3.30
N ALA A 619 -29.08 9.72 -3.91
CA ALA A 619 -30.33 9.93 -3.17
C ALA A 619 -30.87 8.62 -2.57
N LEU A 620 -31.48 8.68 -1.39
CA LEU A 620 -32.26 7.57 -0.77
C LEU A 620 -33.70 7.47 -1.29
#